data_AF-A0A8S3FEC9-F1
#
_entry.id   AF-A0A8S3FEC9-F1
#
_cell.length_a   1.000
_cell.length_b   1.000
_cell.length_c   1.000
_cell.angle_alpha   90.00
_cell.angle_beta   90.00
_cell.angle_gamma   90.00
#
_symmetry.space_group_name_H-M   'P 1'
#
loop_
_entity.id
_entity.type
_entity.pdbx_description
1 polymer ?
#
loop_
_entity_poly.entity_id
_entity_poly.type
_entity_poly.pdbx_seq_one_letter_code
_entity_poly.pdbx_strand_id
1 'polypeptide(L)' 'PLPNGIDTDRNDNKEIFTRPNILLTGLRRSGKTSIQRVIFAKMAPSQTQFLKSTPQLT' A
#
# COMPACT_ATOMS: atom_id res chain seq x y z
N PRO A 1 14.48 -39.72 -15.04
CA PRO A 1 14.27 -40.20 -13.66
C PRO A 1 14.44 -39.02 -12.69
N LEU A 2 13.39 -38.73 -11.92
CA LEU A 2 13.01 -37.48 -11.24
C LEU A 2 14.12 -36.70 -10.49
N PRO A 3 14.09 -35.34 -10.51
CA PRO A 3 14.74 -34.53 -9.49
C PRO A 3 13.85 -34.43 -8.24
N ASN A 4 14.44 -34.78 -7.10
CA ASN A 4 13.82 -34.73 -5.77
C ASN A 4 13.59 -33.28 -5.34
N GLY A 5 12.32 -32.93 -5.12
CA GLY A 5 11.87 -31.65 -4.57
C GLY A 5 10.41 -31.77 -4.13
N ILE A 6 10.11 -32.78 -3.30
CA ILE A 6 8.81 -32.96 -2.67
C ILE A 6 8.79 -32.23 -1.32
N ASP A 7 8.60 -30.92 -1.36
CA ASP A 7 8.12 -30.16 -0.20
C ASP A 7 6.65 -30.54 0.02
N THR A 8 6.45 -31.54 0.87
CA THR A 8 5.13 -32.04 1.22
C THR A 8 4.58 -31.23 2.39
N ASP A 9 3.37 -30.70 2.18
CA ASP A 9 2.39 -30.25 3.18
C ASP A 9 2.55 -28.86 3.82
N ARG A 10 1.98 -27.84 3.16
CA ARG A 10 1.09 -26.88 3.83
C ARG A 10 -0.12 -26.63 2.94
N ASN A 11 -1.22 -27.28 3.31
CA ASN A 11 -2.58 -26.95 2.88
C ASN A 11 -2.94 -25.50 3.25
N ASP A 12 -2.42 -24.53 2.51
CA ASP A 12 -2.93 -23.18 2.53
C ASP A 12 -4.19 -23.16 1.65
N ASN A 13 -5.34 -23.40 2.26
CA ASN A 13 -6.60 -22.81 1.80
C ASN A 13 -6.42 -21.29 1.88
N LYS A 14 -5.65 -20.75 0.93
CA LYS A 14 -5.46 -19.34 0.71
C LYS A 14 -6.74 -18.83 0.08
N GLU A 15 -7.76 -18.70 0.91
CA GLU A 15 -8.85 -17.73 0.73
C GLU A 15 -8.22 -16.52 0.02
N ILE A 16 -8.67 -16.24 -1.20
CA ILE A 16 -8.17 -15.11 -1.98
C ILE A 16 -8.72 -13.86 -1.30
N PHE A 17 -8.12 -13.50 -0.17
CA PHE A 17 -8.41 -12.30 0.56
C PHE A 17 -7.87 -11.15 -0.29
N THR A 18 -8.72 -10.66 -1.17
CA THR A 18 -8.42 -9.53 -2.03
C THR A 18 -8.34 -8.31 -1.13
N ARG A 19 -7.13 -7.85 -0.84
CA ARG A 19 -6.95 -6.63 -0.06
C ARG A 19 -7.54 -5.47 -0.87
N PRO A 20 -8.42 -4.65 -0.26
CA PRO A 20 -8.99 -3.51 -0.95
C PRO A 20 -7.90 -2.50 -1.30
N ASN A 21 -7.78 -2.18 -2.59
CA ASN A 21 -6.85 -1.17 -3.09
C ASN A 21 -7.62 0.12 -3.38
N ILE A 22 -7.11 1.25 -2.90
CA ILE A 22 -7.71 2.56 -3.10
C ILE A 22 -6.71 3.44 -3.85
N LEU A 23 -7.10 3.96 -5.01
CA LEU A 23 -6.30 4.92 -5.79
C LEU A 23 -6.76 6.35 -5.49
N LEU A 24 -5.91 7.16 -4.84
CA LEU A 24 -6.15 8.59 -4.64
C LEU A 24 -5.63 9.39 -5.85
N THR A 25 -6.55 9.90 -6.68
CA THR A 25 -6.25 10.72 -7.87
C THR A 25 -6.52 12.21 -7.62
N GLY A 26 -6.19 13.07 -8.60
CA GLY A 26 -6.47 14.51 -8.57
C GLY A 26 -5.25 15.40 -8.85
N LEU A 27 -5.46 16.72 -8.90
CA LEU A 27 -4.45 17.72 -9.27
C LEU A 27 -3.22 17.73 -8.35
N ARG A 28 -2.08 18.23 -8.85
CA ARG A 28 -0.87 18.40 -8.03
C ARG A 28 -1.20 19.26 -6.80
N ARG A 29 -0.68 18.87 -5.64
CA ARG A 29 -0.92 19.55 -4.34
C ARG A 29 -2.35 19.49 -3.78
N SER A 30 -3.27 18.69 -4.35
CA SER A 30 -4.64 18.51 -3.82
C SER A 30 -4.76 17.79 -2.47
N GLY A 31 -3.66 17.54 -1.76
CA GLY A 31 -3.70 16.93 -0.42
C GLY A 31 -3.78 15.40 -0.36
N LYS A 32 -3.66 14.68 -1.49
CA LYS A 32 -3.70 13.19 -1.51
C LYS A 32 -2.78 12.53 -0.49
N THR A 33 -1.53 12.98 -0.45
CA THR A 33 -0.52 12.42 0.48
C THR A 33 -0.85 12.76 1.93
N SER A 34 -1.40 13.94 2.19
CA SER A 34 -1.82 14.36 3.54
C SER A 34 -2.96 13.47 4.05
N ILE A 35 -3.97 13.18 3.22
CA ILE A 35 -5.09 12.28 3.56
C ILE A 35 -4.57 10.89 3.91
N GLN A 36 -3.70 10.32 3.07
CA GLN A 36 -3.14 9.00 3.30
C GLN A 36 -2.32 8.93 4.60
N ARG A 37 -1.45 9.92 4.85
CA ARG A 37 -0.56 9.93 6.02
C ARG A 37 -1.29 10.12 7.35
N VAL A 38 -2.32 10.97 7.38
CA VAL A 38 -3.11 11.19 8.59
C VAL A 38 -3.87 9.93 8.97
N ILE A 39 -4.53 9.29 8.00
CA ILE A 39 -5.44 8.16 8.28
C ILE A 39 -4.66 6.86 8.53
N PHE A 40 -3.74 6.53 7.62
CA PHE A 40 -3.06 5.24 7.60
C PHE A 40 -1.72 5.23 8.33
N ALA A 41 -1.05 6.38 8.45
CA ALA A 41 0.21 6.51 9.18
C ALA A 41 0.06 7.28 10.51
N LYS A 42 -1.16 7.67 10.89
CA LYS A 42 -1.48 8.39 12.14
C LYS A 42 -0.65 9.67 12.33
N MET A 43 -0.34 10.34 11.23
CA MET A 43 0.34 11.63 11.25
C MET A 43 -0.59 12.72 11.81
N ALA A 44 -0.06 13.63 12.62
CA ALA A 44 -0.84 14.77 13.09
C ALA A 44 -1.22 15.68 11.90
N PRO A 45 -2.46 16.20 11.82
CA PRO A 45 -2.89 17.06 10.71
C PRO A 45 -1.99 18.27 10.49
N SER A 46 -1.50 18.89 11.57
CA SER A 46 -0.59 20.04 11.54
C SER A 46 0.76 19.72 10.89
N GLN A 47 1.27 18.50 11.07
CA GLN A 47 2.53 18.09 10.47
C GLN A 47 2.41 17.98 8.94
N THR A 48 1.19 17.83 8.39
CA THR A 48 1.01 17.62 6.94
C THR A 48 1.35 18.84 6.09
N GLN A 49 1.36 20.03 6.70
CA GLN A 49 1.76 21.29 6.05
C GLN A 49 3.19 21.22 5.49
N PHE A 50 4.06 20.44 6.14
CA PHE A 50 5.47 20.33 5.80
C PHE A 50 5.79 19.15 4.88
N LEU A 51 4.78 18.44 4.36
CA LEU A 51 5.03 17.39 3.39
C LEU A 51 5.67 17.96 2.10
N LYS A 52 6.82 17.39 1.76
CA LYS A 52 7.42 17.55 0.43
C LYS A 52 6.46 17.02 -0.63
N SER A 53 6.45 17.65 -1.80
CA SER A 53 5.66 17.14 -2.94
C SER A 53 6.07 15.70 -3.24
N THR A 54 5.10 14.82 -3.41
CA THR A 54 5.35 13.47 -3.90
C THR A 54 5.94 13.60 -5.31
N PRO A 55 7.13 13.04 -5.60
CA PRO A 55 7.59 12.93 -6.98
C PRO A 55 6.53 12.15 -7.77
N GLN A 56 6.37 12.49 -9.05
CA GLN A 56 5.53 11.68 -9.92
C GLN A 56 6.08 10.26 -9.91
N LEU A 57 5.24 9.27 -9.57
CA LEU A 57 5.59 7.87 -9.77
C LEU A 57 5.70 7.71 -11.29
N THR A 58 6.91 7.55 -11.80
CA THR A 58 7.17 7.21 -13.20
C THR A 58 6.88 5.74 -13.40
#